data_AF-A0A392MQ46-F1
#
_entry.id   AF-A0A392MQ46-F1
#
_cell.length_a   1.000
_cell.length_b   1.000
_cell.length_c   1.000
_cell.angle_alpha   90.00
_cell.angle_beta   90.00
_cell.angle_gamma   90.00
#
_symmetry.space_group_name_H-M   'P 1'
#
loop_
_entity.id
_entity.type
_entity.pdbx_description
1 polymer ?
#
loop_
_entity_poly.entity_id
_entity_poly.type
_entity_poly.pdbx_seq_one_letter_code
_entity_poly.pdbx_strand_id
1 'polypeptide(L)'
;GQRTDPDSAVTSSRQGVDVGAVISNLKSILKLITERVMVVPECKRSVSQILNALLSEKGVDASVLLCTLDVIKGWIEDDFTKQGTSVTSSAFLTPKEIVSFLQKLSQVDKQNFTPSNLDEWDQKYLELLFGICADSNKYLLSLRQEVFQKVERMFMLGLRARDPEIRMKFFSLYHESLGKTLFIRLQYIIQVQDWGALSDVFWLKQGLDLLLAILVDDKPITLAPNSARVQPLLVSSSLLETSGMQHKVNDASEGAEDAPLTFETLVVKHTQFLNSMSKLEVNQLMFSVFFSVQ
;
A
#
# COMPACT_ATOMS: atom_id res chain seq x y z
N GLY A 1 -60.95 -25.94 -10.63
CA GLY A 1 -60.45 -25.89 -9.25
C GLY A 1 -58.97 -26.20 -9.30
N GLN A 2 -58.14 -25.17 -9.25
CA GLN A 2 -56.68 -25.27 -9.30
C GLN A 2 -56.20 -25.40 -7.85
N ARG A 3 -55.71 -26.58 -7.46
CA ARG A 3 -55.16 -26.84 -6.14
C ARG A 3 -53.71 -26.39 -6.14
N THR A 4 -53.43 -25.31 -5.43
CA THR A 4 -52.09 -24.84 -5.09
C THR A 4 -51.51 -25.76 -4.01
N ASP A 5 -50.42 -26.45 -4.31
CA ASP A 5 -49.66 -27.24 -3.33
C ASP A 5 -48.92 -26.30 -2.35
N PRO A 6 -49.16 -26.40 -1.03
CA PRO A 6 -48.49 -25.56 -0.02
C PRO A 6 -47.12 -26.09 0.43
N ASP A 7 -46.65 -27.24 -0.08
CA ASP A 7 -45.48 -27.94 0.47
C ASP A 7 -44.11 -27.49 -0.06
N SER A 8 -44.04 -26.61 -1.08
CA SER A 8 -42.75 -26.11 -1.58
C SER A 8 -42.09 -25.04 -0.70
N ALA A 9 -42.83 -24.41 0.23
CA ALA A 9 -42.28 -23.36 1.09
C ALA A 9 -41.61 -23.91 2.37
N VAL A 10 -42.02 -25.08 2.86
CA VAL A 10 -41.58 -25.63 4.15
C VAL A 10 -40.24 -26.38 4.03
N THR A 11 -39.94 -26.96 2.88
CA THR A 11 -38.67 -27.67 2.61
C THR A 11 -37.49 -26.73 2.41
N SER A 12 -37.71 -25.58 1.75
CA SER A 12 -36.68 -24.55 1.54
C SER A 12 -36.17 -23.93 2.84
N SER A 13 -37.08 -23.66 3.79
CA SER A 13 -36.73 -23.07 5.10
C SER A 13 -35.90 -24.03 5.98
N ARG A 14 -36.17 -25.35 5.92
CA ARG A 14 -35.40 -26.36 6.66
C ARG A 14 -34.00 -26.58 6.09
N GLN A 15 -33.81 -26.51 4.77
CA GLN A 15 -32.49 -26.61 4.14
C GLN A 15 -31.57 -25.43 4.49
N GLY A 16 -32.09 -24.21 4.55
CA GLY A 16 -31.29 -23.04 4.94
C GLY A 16 -30.77 -23.09 6.38
N VAL A 17 -31.56 -23.65 7.31
CA VAL A 17 -31.17 -23.82 8.72
C VAL A 17 -30.08 -24.89 8.87
N ASP A 18 -30.13 -25.95 8.07
CA ASP A 18 -29.13 -27.03 8.09
C ASP A 18 -27.78 -26.55 7.51
N VAL A 19 -27.80 -25.80 6.40
CA VAL A 19 -26.59 -25.21 5.80
C VAL A 19 -25.92 -24.22 6.76
N GLY A 20 -26.70 -23.39 7.46
CA GLY A 20 -26.16 -22.47 8.48
C GLY A 20 -25.52 -23.19 9.67
N ALA A 21 -26.10 -24.32 10.10
CA ALA A 21 -25.52 -25.17 11.15
C ALA A 21 -24.23 -25.86 10.68
N VAL A 22 -24.17 -26.32 9.43
CA VAL A 22 -22.94 -26.89 8.84
C VAL A 22 -21.83 -25.84 8.77
N ILE A 23 -22.13 -24.61 8.36
CA ILE A 23 -21.17 -23.49 8.32
C ILE A 23 -20.65 -23.18 9.72
N SER A 24 -21.52 -23.09 10.72
CA SER A 24 -21.10 -22.79 12.10
C SER A 24 -20.27 -23.92 12.72
N ASN A 25 -20.60 -25.17 12.43
CA ASN A 25 -19.81 -26.34 12.82
C ASN A 25 -18.43 -26.32 12.14
N LEU A 26 -18.35 -26.04 10.84
CA LEU A 26 -17.09 -25.96 10.11
C LEU A 26 -16.18 -24.86 10.69
N LYS A 27 -16.73 -23.69 10.98
CA LYS A 27 -15.99 -22.59 11.64
C LYS A 27 -15.51 -22.98 13.03
N SER A 28 -16.33 -23.72 13.78
CA SER A 28 -15.95 -24.20 15.12
C SER A 28 -14.83 -25.22 15.05
N ILE A 29 -14.87 -26.16 14.09
CA ILE A 29 -13.80 -27.13 13.84
C ILE A 29 -12.51 -26.39 13.45
N LEU A 30 -12.58 -25.44 12.52
CA LEU A 30 -11.43 -24.62 12.11
C LEU A 30 -10.77 -23.92 13.31
N LYS A 31 -11.56 -23.32 14.20
CA LYS A 31 -11.07 -22.68 15.43
C LYS A 31 -10.53 -23.67 16.46
N LEU A 32 -11.03 -24.91 16.47
CA LEU A 32 -10.59 -25.96 17.38
C LEU A 32 -9.25 -26.59 16.96
N ILE A 33 -8.86 -26.45 15.69
CA ILE A 33 -7.54 -26.85 15.21
C ILE A 33 -6.49 -25.92 15.86
N THR A 34 -6.00 -26.36 17.01
CA THR A 34 -5.02 -25.65 17.82
C THR A 34 -3.60 -26.04 17.41
N GLU A 35 -2.62 -25.24 17.88
CA GLU A 35 -1.19 -25.50 17.77
C GLU A 35 -0.80 -26.96 18.05
N ARG A 36 -1.44 -27.62 19.02
CA ARG A 36 -1.17 -29.03 19.37
C ARG A 36 -1.41 -30.01 18.22
N VAL A 37 -2.41 -29.75 17.38
CA VAL A 37 -2.71 -30.58 16.20
C VAL A 37 -1.64 -30.37 15.12
N MET A 38 -1.09 -29.16 15.03
CA MET A 38 -0.09 -28.78 14.05
C MET A 38 1.32 -29.28 14.39
N VAL A 39 1.58 -29.68 15.65
CA VAL A 39 2.82 -30.37 16.05
C VAL A 39 2.90 -31.79 15.48
N VAL A 40 1.76 -32.46 15.23
CA VAL A 40 1.74 -33.81 14.66
C VAL A 40 1.81 -33.74 13.13
N PRO A 41 2.87 -34.26 12.49
CA PRO A 41 3.13 -34.03 11.06
C PRO A 41 2.07 -34.63 10.13
N GLU A 42 1.47 -35.77 10.48
CA GLU A 42 0.39 -36.38 9.68
C GLU A 42 -0.90 -35.57 9.75
N CYS A 43 -1.27 -35.11 10.95
CA CYS A 43 -2.41 -34.23 11.15
C CYS A 43 -2.19 -32.90 10.44
N LYS A 44 -1.00 -32.30 10.58
CA LYS A 44 -0.62 -31.07 9.86
C LYS A 44 -0.79 -31.22 8.34
N ARG A 45 -0.33 -32.34 7.77
CA ARG A 45 -0.48 -32.61 6.33
C ARG A 45 -1.95 -32.69 5.93
N SER A 46 -2.75 -33.43 6.68
CA SER A 46 -4.19 -33.59 6.41
C SER A 46 -4.94 -32.26 6.53
N VAL A 47 -4.71 -31.51 7.61
CA VAL A 47 -5.30 -30.18 7.82
C VAL A 47 -4.90 -29.22 6.69
N SER A 48 -3.62 -29.18 6.32
CA SER A 48 -3.15 -28.31 5.24
C SER A 48 -3.78 -28.66 3.90
N GLN A 49 -3.99 -29.95 3.62
CA GLN A 49 -4.69 -30.41 2.42
C GLN A 49 -6.16 -30.01 2.42
N ILE A 50 -6.86 -30.18 3.55
CA ILE A 50 -8.27 -29.78 3.71
C ILE A 50 -8.41 -28.27 3.53
N LEU A 51 -7.56 -27.46 4.16
CA LEU A 51 -7.57 -26.01 4.00
C LEU A 51 -7.32 -25.60 2.55
N ASN A 52 -6.33 -26.22 1.90
CA ASN A 52 -6.05 -25.93 0.49
C ASN A 52 -7.21 -26.31 -0.42
N ALA A 53 -7.92 -27.40 -0.12
CA ALA A 53 -9.13 -27.80 -0.83
C ALA A 53 -10.24 -26.77 -0.62
N LEU A 54 -10.53 -26.39 0.63
CA LEU A 54 -11.52 -25.38 0.98
C LEU A 54 -11.25 -24.02 0.31
N LEU A 55 -9.98 -23.60 0.24
CA LEU A 55 -9.59 -22.34 -0.42
C LEU A 55 -9.68 -22.40 -1.95
N SER A 56 -9.59 -23.60 -2.54
CA SER A 56 -9.63 -23.81 -3.99
C SER A 56 -11.04 -24.11 -4.51
N GLU A 57 -11.95 -24.50 -3.63
CA GLU A 57 -13.30 -24.91 -3.98
C GLU A 57 -14.18 -23.70 -4.29
N LYS A 58 -14.92 -23.77 -5.40
CA LYS A 58 -15.84 -22.71 -5.82
C LYS A 58 -17.14 -22.84 -5.05
N GLY A 59 -17.67 -21.73 -4.54
CA GLY A 59 -18.97 -21.74 -3.83
C GLY A 59 -18.88 -21.77 -2.30
N VAL A 60 -17.68 -21.72 -1.72
CA VAL A 60 -17.53 -21.67 -0.26
C VAL A 60 -18.05 -20.34 0.29
N ASP A 61 -18.76 -20.42 1.42
CA ASP A 61 -19.29 -19.26 2.12
C ASP A 61 -18.17 -18.30 2.56
N ALA A 62 -18.36 -17.00 2.32
CA ALA A 62 -17.37 -15.97 2.63
C ALA A 62 -16.99 -15.94 4.12
N SER A 63 -17.91 -16.28 5.03
CA SER A 63 -17.62 -16.28 6.47
C SER A 63 -16.75 -17.47 6.91
N VAL A 64 -16.78 -18.59 6.17
CA VAL A 64 -15.86 -19.72 6.37
C VAL A 64 -14.47 -19.37 5.87
N LEU A 65 -14.38 -18.72 4.71
CA LEU A 65 -13.11 -18.23 4.17
C LEU A 65 -12.47 -17.22 5.12
N LEU A 66 -13.22 -16.20 5.57
CA LEU A 66 -12.74 -15.23 6.57
C LEU A 66 -12.25 -15.92 7.85
N CYS A 67 -12.99 -16.92 8.34
CA CYS A 67 -12.56 -17.70 9.51
C CYS A 67 -11.26 -18.47 9.24
N THR A 68 -11.08 -18.98 8.02
CA THR A 68 -9.87 -19.69 7.60
C THR A 68 -8.67 -18.73 7.56
N LEU A 69 -8.86 -17.52 7.03
CA LEU A 69 -7.86 -16.46 7.06
C LEU A 69 -7.46 -16.11 8.49
N ASP A 70 -8.43 -15.95 9.40
CA ASP A 70 -8.17 -15.65 10.81
C ASP A 70 -7.37 -16.78 11.49
N VAL A 71 -7.68 -18.04 11.18
CA VAL A 71 -6.95 -19.21 11.71
C VAL A 71 -5.52 -19.26 11.18
N ILE A 72 -5.31 -19.07 9.87
CA ILE A 72 -3.97 -19.03 9.26
C ILE A 72 -3.16 -17.86 9.82
N LYS A 73 -3.77 -16.68 9.96
CA LYS A 73 -3.16 -15.50 10.59
C LYS A 73 -2.71 -15.81 12.01
N GLY A 74 -3.59 -16.41 12.82
CA GLY A 74 -3.28 -16.81 14.19
C GLY A 74 -2.11 -17.79 14.26
N TRP A 75 -2.06 -18.79 13.36
CA TRP A 75 -0.94 -19.72 13.32
C TRP A 75 0.40 -19.06 12.96
N ILE A 76 0.38 -18.12 12.01
CA ILE A 76 1.59 -17.36 11.66
C ILE A 76 2.00 -16.48 12.85
N GLU A 77 1.08 -15.77 13.48
CA GLU A 77 1.43 -14.87 14.60
C GLU A 77 1.90 -15.63 15.85
N ASP A 78 1.30 -16.77 16.16
CA ASP A 78 1.63 -17.62 17.32
C ASP A 78 2.99 -18.30 17.19
N ASP A 79 3.38 -18.73 15.99
CA ASP A 79 4.67 -19.38 15.74
C ASP A 79 5.86 -18.44 16.02
N PHE A 80 5.74 -17.16 15.63
CA PHE A 80 6.82 -16.18 15.78
C PHE A 80 6.79 -15.41 17.11
N THR A 81 5.63 -15.25 17.76
CA THR A 81 5.56 -14.60 19.10
C THR A 81 6.21 -15.46 20.19
N LYS A 82 6.21 -16.79 20.04
CA LYS A 82 6.81 -17.73 21.00
C LYS A 82 8.32 -17.97 20.79
N GLN A 83 8.89 -17.50 19.68
CA GLN A 83 10.35 -17.55 19.47
C GLN A 83 11.13 -16.65 20.46
N GLY A 84 10.51 -15.61 21.01
CA GLY A 84 11.18 -14.67 21.92
C GLY A 84 11.30 -15.14 23.38
N THR A 85 10.57 -16.18 23.79
CA THR A 85 10.36 -16.50 25.23
C THR A 85 10.54 -17.96 25.64
N SER A 86 10.81 -18.90 24.73
CA SER A 86 10.91 -20.32 25.07
C SER A 86 12.15 -21.01 24.47
N VAL A 87 12.84 -21.80 25.31
CA VAL A 87 14.11 -22.51 25.02
C VAL A 87 13.91 -23.72 24.09
N THR A 88 12.66 -24.05 23.73
CA THR A 88 12.30 -25.16 22.84
C THR A 88 11.27 -24.73 21.79
N SER A 89 11.54 -23.68 21.02
CA SER A 89 10.63 -23.23 19.96
C SER A 89 10.89 -24.00 18.66
N SER A 90 10.29 -25.19 18.52
CA SER A 90 10.16 -25.82 17.21
C SER A 90 9.04 -25.12 16.44
N ALA A 91 9.39 -24.29 15.47
CA ALA A 91 8.43 -23.71 14.53
C ALA A 91 7.59 -24.84 13.90
N PHE A 92 6.26 -24.78 14.03
CA PHE A 92 5.37 -25.80 13.49
C PHE A 92 5.03 -25.54 12.01
N LEU A 93 5.12 -24.27 11.57
CA LEU A 93 5.02 -23.88 10.17
C LEU A 93 6.40 -23.58 9.58
N THR A 94 6.72 -24.24 8.48
CA THR A 94 7.91 -23.92 7.70
C THR A 94 7.66 -22.68 6.84
N PRO A 95 8.70 -21.89 6.50
CA PRO A 95 8.57 -20.75 5.60
C PRO A 95 7.88 -21.08 4.27
N LYS A 96 8.11 -22.30 3.75
CA LYS A 96 7.50 -22.78 2.51
C LYS A 96 5.99 -23.02 2.66
N GLU A 97 5.55 -23.54 3.81
CA GLU A 97 4.13 -23.74 4.11
C GLU A 97 3.41 -22.38 4.23
N ILE A 98 4.02 -21.41 4.91
CA ILE A 98 3.48 -20.05 5.03
C ILE A 98 3.30 -19.42 3.63
N VAL A 99 4.33 -19.46 2.79
CA VAL A 99 4.25 -18.94 1.42
C VAL A 99 3.14 -19.67 0.64
N SER A 100 3.06 -21.00 0.74
CA SER A 100 2.01 -21.77 0.06
C SER A 100 0.61 -21.35 0.50
N PHE A 101 0.37 -21.14 1.80
CA PHE A 101 -0.92 -20.67 2.28
C PHE A 101 -1.24 -19.27 1.75
N LEU A 102 -0.28 -18.34 1.79
CA LEU A 102 -0.45 -16.97 1.28
C LEU A 102 -0.75 -16.94 -0.22
N GLN A 103 -0.10 -17.81 -1.01
CA GLN A 103 -0.38 -17.98 -2.45
C GLN A 103 -1.76 -18.57 -2.71
N LYS A 104 -2.27 -19.43 -1.81
CA LYS A 104 -3.63 -19.96 -1.94
C LYS A 104 -4.68 -18.93 -1.55
N LEU A 105 -4.43 -18.16 -0.49
CA LEU A 105 -5.28 -17.05 -0.07
C LEU A 105 -5.39 -15.96 -1.15
N SER A 106 -4.34 -15.68 -1.92
CA SER A 106 -4.42 -14.71 -3.04
C SER A 106 -5.26 -15.21 -4.23
N GLN A 107 -5.42 -16.53 -4.39
CA GLN A 107 -6.15 -17.17 -5.49
C GLN A 107 -7.60 -17.51 -5.17
N VAL A 108 -8.07 -17.22 -3.95
CA VAL A 108 -9.44 -17.52 -3.51
C VAL A 108 -10.46 -16.88 -4.46
N ASP A 109 -11.47 -17.64 -4.85
CA ASP A 109 -12.57 -17.15 -5.66
C ASP A 109 -13.48 -16.22 -4.83
N LYS A 110 -13.49 -14.94 -5.19
CA LYS A 110 -14.23 -13.90 -4.48
C LYS A 110 -15.65 -13.69 -5.02
N GLN A 111 -16.13 -14.50 -5.96
CA GLN A 111 -17.45 -14.32 -6.59
C GLN A 111 -18.63 -14.33 -5.62
N ASN A 112 -18.53 -15.08 -4.50
CA ASN A 112 -19.60 -15.18 -3.50
C ASN A 112 -19.51 -14.12 -2.40
N PHE A 113 -18.56 -13.18 -2.50
CA PHE A 113 -18.38 -12.16 -1.47
C PHE A 113 -19.39 -11.04 -1.65
N THR A 114 -20.04 -10.66 -0.55
CA THR A 114 -20.68 -9.35 -0.47
C THR A 114 -19.60 -8.27 -0.46
N PRO A 115 -19.88 -7.04 -0.91
CA PRO A 115 -18.90 -5.96 -0.92
C PRO A 115 -18.21 -5.75 0.44
N SER A 116 -19.00 -5.82 1.53
CA SER A 116 -18.48 -5.72 2.90
C SER A 116 -17.50 -6.83 3.27
N ASN A 117 -17.79 -8.08 2.90
CA ASN A 117 -16.92 -9.20 3.20
C ASN A 117 -15.63 -9.15 2.37
N LEU A 118 -15.72 -8.60 1.14
CA LEU A 118 -14.57 -8.45 0.25
C LEU A 118 -13.61 -7.39 0.80
N ASP A 119 -14.14 -6.25 1.23
CA ASP A 119 -13.34 -5.20 1.87
C ASP A 119 -12.68 -5.72 3.16
N GLU A 120 -13.42 -6.47 4.01
CA GLU A 120 -12.86 -7.10 5.22
C GLU A 120 -11.75 -8.12 4.89
N TRP A 121 -11.97 -8.97 3.88
CA TRP A 121 -10.98 -9.95 3.43
C TRP A 121 -9.71 -9.28 2.94
N ASP A 122 -9.85 -8.30 2.05
CA ASP A 122 -8.71 -7.59 1.47
C ASP A 122 -7.95 -6.85 2.58
N GLN A 123 -8.64 -6.18 3.50
CA GLN A 123 -8.01 -5.53 4.64
C GLN A 123 -7.21 -6.54 5.49
N LYS A 124 -7.84 -7.61 5.97
CA LYS A 124 -7.18 -8.61 6.83
C LYS A 124 -6.00 -9.28 6.14
N TYR A 125 -6.16 -9.64 4.87
CA TYR A 125 -5.13 -10.32 4.10
C TYR A 125 -3.95 -9.39 3.79
N LEU A 126 -4.22 -8.14 3.38
CA LEU A 126 -3.18 -7.16 3.09
C LEU A 126 -2.43 -6.72 4.34
N GLU A 127 -3.11 -6.57 5.48
CA GLU A 127 -2.46 -6.32 6.77
C GLU A 127 -1.52 -7.47 7.18
N LEU A 128 -1.97 -8.73 7.01
CA LEU A 128 -1.14 -9.91 7.27
C LEU A 128 0.09 -9.92 6.35
N LEU A 129 -0.13 -9.75 5.04
CA LEU A 129 0.94 -9.78 4.03
C LEU A 129 1.96 -8.66 4.27
N PHE A 130 1.49 -7.44 4.53
CA PHE A 130 2.34 -6.30 4.88
C PHE A 130 3.12 -6.57 6.17
N GLY A 131 2.45 -7.05 7.22
CA GLY A 131 3.09 -7.38 8.50
C GLY A 131 4.23 -8.37 8.33
N ILE A 132 4.06 -9.40 7.50
CA ILE A 132 5.12 -10.36 7.20
C ILE A 132 6.27 -9.69 6.43
N CYS A 133 5.98 -8.86 5.42
CA CYS A 133 7.03 -8.25 4.59
C CYS A 133 7.82 -7.15 5.31
N ALA A 134 7.14 -6.33 6.12
CA ALA A 134 7.70 -5.12 6.73
C ALA A 134 8.38 -5.38 8.08
N ASP A 135 7.88 -6.34 8.88
CA ASP A 135 8.39 -6.55 10.24
C ASP A 135 9.73 -7.31 10.22
N SER A 136 10.81 -6.53 10.14
CA SER A 136 12.19 -7.03 10.15
C SER A 136 12.62 -7.61 11.49
N ASN A 137 11.89 -7.34 12.58
CA ASN A 137 12.22 -7.82 13.91
C ASN A 137 11.54 -9.16 14.21
N LYS A 138 10.30 -9.35 13.73
CA LYS A 138 9.50 -10.55 13.96
C LYS A 138 9.78 -11.67 12.96
N TYR A 139 10.08 -11.35 11.70
CA TYR A 139 10.22 -12.36 10.64
C TYR A 139 11.62 -12.40 10.02
N LEU A 140 12.11 -13.63 9.81
CA LEU A 140 13.41 -13.90 9.18
C LEU A 140 13.49 -13.29 7.78
N LEU A 141 14.63 -12.69 7.42
CA LEU A 141 14.84 -12.05 6.11
C LEU A 141 14.49 -12.97 4.93
N SER A 142 14.86 -14.25 5.01
CA SER A 142 14.58 -15.24 3.96
C SER A 142 13.07 -15.42 3.72
N LEU A 143 12.27 -15.49 4.79
CA LEU A 143 10.81 -15.60 4.67
C LEU A 143 10.23 -14.34 4.05
N ARG A 144 10.67 -13.16 4.49
CA ARG A 144 10.19 -11.87 3.96
C ARG A 144 10.45 -11.74 2.47
N GLN A 145 11.67 -12.06 2.04
CA GLN A 145 12.04 -12.03 0.62
C GLN A 145 11.25 -13.06 -0.20
N GLU A 146 11.06 -14.28 0.31
CA GLU A 146 10.27 -15.30 -0.38
C GLU A 146 8.80 -14.90 -0.51
N VAL A 147 8.18 -14.40 0.55
CA VAL A 147 6.78 -13.94 0.53
C VAL A 147 6.62 -12.77 -0.43
N PHE A 148 7.52 -11.78 -0.35
CA PHE A 148 7.49 -10.64 -1.25
C PHE A 148 7.61 -11.06 -2.71
N GLN A 149 8.53 -11.97 -3.04
CA GLN A 149 8.78 -12.39 -4.41
C GLN A 149 7.71 -13.35 -4.97
N LYS A 150 7.21 -14.29 -4.15
CA LYS A 150 6.30 -15.37 -4.61
C LYS A 150 4.82 -15.05 -4.43
N VAL A 151 4.49 -14.09 -3.57
CA VAL A 151 3.11 -13.68 -3.30
C VAL A 151 2.90 -12.27 -3.81
N GLU A 152 3.50 -11.29 -3.15
CA GLU A 152 3.18 -9.88 -3.42
C GLU A 152 3.55 -9.47 -4.86
N ARG A 153 4.76 -9.80 -5.35
CA ARG A 153 5.13 -9.50 -6.75
C ARG A 153 4.31 -10.25 -7.79
N MET A 154 3.78 -11.43 -7.45
CA MET A 154 3.04 -12.26 -8.41
C MET A 154 1.59 -11.84 -8.53
N PHE A 155 0.96 -11.42 -7.42
CA PHE A 155 -0.46 -11.05 -7.40
C PHE A 155 -0.70 -9.55 -7.28
N MET A 156 0.31 -8.75 -6.94
CA MET A 156 0.28 -7.28 -6.80
C MET A 156 -0.93 -6.76 -6.01
N LEU A 157 -1.33 -7.50 -4.97
CA LEU A 157 -2.57 -7.22 -4.24
C LEU A 157 -2.43 -5.93 -3.43
N GLY A 158 -1.24 -5.63 -2.91
CA GLY A 158 -0.96 -4.39 -2.18
C GLY A 158 -1.07 -3.13 -3.05
N LEU A 159 -0.57 -3.17 -4.28
CA LEU A 159 -0.64 -2.02 -5.21
C LEU A 159 -2.07 -1.76 -5.72
N ARG A 160 -2.91 -2.81 -5.76
CA ARG A 160 -4.32 -2.73 -6.14
C ARG A 160 -5.25 -2.43 -4.95
N ALA A 161 -4.71 -2.29 -3.74
CA ALA A 161 -5.51 -2.03 -2.56
C ALA A 161 -6.42 -0.81 -2.78
N ARG A 162 -7.70 -0.94 -2.43
CA ARG A 162 -8.69 0.13 -2.56
C ARG A 162 -8.36 1.28 -1.61
N ASP A 163 -7.91 0.92 -0.40
CA ASP A 163 -7.45 1.84 0.63
C ASP A 163 -6.10 2.51 0.22
N PRO A 164 -6.07 3.85 0.12
CA PRO A 164 -4.85 4.59 -0.18
C PRO A 164 -3.73 4.39 0.84
N GLU A 165 -4.04 4.21 2.13
CA GLU A 165 -3.02 4.06 3.17
C GLU A 165 -2.28 2.73 3.02
N ILE A 166 -3.02 1.64 2.78
CA ILE A 166 -2.45 0.32 2.53
C ILE A 166 -1.62 0.36 1.25
N ARG A 167 -2.16 0.96 0.17
CA ARG A 167 -1.45 1.08 -1.10
C ARG A 167 -0.12 1.84 -0.95
N MET A 168 -0.09 2.90 -0.16
CA MET A 168 1.13 3.66 0.13
C MET A 168 2.15 2.84 0.93
N LYS A 169 1.69 2.07 1.93
CA LYS A 169 2.56 1.16 2.70
C LYS A 169 3.24 0.13 1.80
N PHE A 170 2.49 -0.51 0.91
CA PHE A 170 3.07 -1.45 -0.06
C PHE A 170 4.00 -0.74 -1.06
N PHE A 171 3.63 0.45 -1.55
CA PHE A 171 4.48 1.23 -2.44
C PHE A 171 5.87 1.48 -1.83
N SER A 172 5.94 1.85 -0.55
CA SER A 172 7.19 2.04 0.17
C SER A 172 8.03 0.75 0.22
N LEU A 173 7.43 -0.42 0.44
CA LEU A 173 8.13 -1.70 0.39
C LEU A 173 8.72 -1.99 -1.00
N TYR A 174 7.96 -1.70 -2.06
CA TYR A 174 8.49 -1.82 -3.43
C TYR A 174 9.65 -0.85 -3.66
N HIS A 175 9.50 0.42 -3.29
CA HIS A 175 10.56 1.41 -3.43
C HIS A 175 11.85 0.97 -2.71
N GLU A 176 11.76 0.46 -1.48
CA GLU A 176 12.91 -0.02 -0.70
C GLU A 176 13.55 -1.27 -1.32
N SER A 177 12.74 -2.20 -1.84
CA SER A 177 13.22 -3.45 -2.44
C SER A 177 13.89 -3.27 -3.80
N LEU A 178 13.62 -2.15 -4.49
CA LEU A 178 14.13 -1.87 -5.83
C LEU A 178 15.46 -1.12 -5.81
N GLY A 179 16.29 -1.36 -6.82
CA GLY A 179 17.56 -0.68 -6.97
C GLY A 179 17.43 0.84 -6.99
N LYS A 180 18.44 1.55 -6.45
CA LYS A 180 18.45 3.02 -6.34
C LYS A 180 18.77 3.76 -7.64
N THR A 181 19.05 3.04 -8.72
CA THR A 181 19.40 3.62 -10.02
C THR A 181 18.23 3.52 -10.99
N LEU A 182 18.03 4.57 -11.78
CA LEU A 182 16.99 4.64 -12.83
C LEU A 182 17.05 3.44 -13.78
N PHE A 183 18.25 3.07 -14.25
CA PHE A 183 18.43 1.98 -15.18
C PHE A 183 17.94 0.63 -14.62
N ILE A 184 18.34 0.27 -13.40
CA ILE A 184 17.89 -0.97 -12.74
C ILE A 184 16.38 -0.99 -12.56
N ARG A 185 15.75 0.14 -12.16
CA ARG A 185 14.29 0.19 -12.01
C ARG A 185 13.56 0.08 -13.34
N LEU A 186 14.05 0.77 -14.38
CA LEU A 186 13.47 0.67 -15.72
C LEU A 186 13.58 -0.76 -16.25
N GLN A 187 14.75 -1.39 -16.09
CA GLN A 187 14.97 -2.79 -16.45
C GLN A 187 14.02 -3.71 -15.67
N TYR A 188 13.86 -3.47 -14.37
CA TYR A 188 12.92 -4.23 -13.54
C TYR A 188 11.48 -4.13 -14.06
N ILE A 189 11.00 -2.91 -14.30
CA ILE A 189 9.62 -2.65 -14.77
C ILE A 189 9.35 -3.32 -16.11
N ILE A 190 10.32 -3.31 -17.05
CA ILE A 190 10.10 -3.79 -18.42
C ILE A 190 10.39 -5.29 -18.57
N GLN A 191 11.46 -5.79 -17.95
CA GLN A 191 11.98 -7.14 -18.23
C GLN A 191 11.72 -8.15 -17.11
N VAL A 192 11.62 -7.69 -15.86
CA VAL A 192 11.57 -8.59 -14.70
C VAL A 192 10.15 -8.74 -14.16
N GLN A 193 9.42 -7.63 -14.07
CA GLN A 193 8.09 -7.62 -13.48
C GLN A 193 7.03 -8.12 -14.47
N ASP A 194 6.27 -9.12 -14.04
CA ASP A 194 5.07 -9.56 -14.73
C ASP A 194 3.87 -8.72 -14.29
N TRP A 195 3.33 -7.92 -15.21
CA TRP A 195 2.17 -7.06 -14.97
C TRP A 195 0.82 -7.74 -15.23
N GLY A 196 0.81 -9.05 -15.51
CA GLY A 196 -0.42 -9.80 -15.76
C GLY A 196 -1.46 -9.67 -14.64
N ALA A 197 -1.01 -9.57 -13.38
CA ALA A 197 -1.89 -9.38 -12.22
C ALA A 197 -2.57 -8.01 -12.14
N LEU A 198 -2.03 -7.00 -12.83
CA LEU A 198 -2.61 -5.66 -12.97
C LEU A 198 -3.14 -5.42 -14.39
N SER A 199 -3.41 -6.49 -15.17
CA SER A 199 -3.90 -6.37 -16.55
C SER A 199 -5.28 -5.68 -16.65
N ASP A 200 -6.04 -5.68 -15.57
CA ASP A 200 -7.33 -4.99 -15.41
C ASP A 200 -7.20 -3.48 -15.13
N VAL A 201 -5.99 -3.01 -14.77
CA VAL A 201 -5.70 -1.62 -14.41
C VAL A 201 -4.61 -1.06 -15.34
N PHE A 202 -4.50 0.27 -15.42
CA PHE A 202 -3.43 0.91 -16.19
C PHE A 202 -2.08 0.80 -15.45
N TRP A 203 -1.47 -0.39 -15.48
CA TRP A 203 -0.24 -0.74 -14.76
C TRP A 203 0.94 0.20 -15.09
N LEU A 204 0.95 0.80 -16.28
CA LEU A 204 2.00 1.75 -16.68
C LEU A 204 2.06 2.96 -15.75
N LYS A 205 0.93 3.40 -15.19
CA LYS A 205 0.90 4.42 -14.15
C LYS A 205 1.73 3.98 -12.94
N GLN A 206 1.48 2.78 -12.44
CA GLN A 206 2.19 2.23 -11.29
C GLN A 206 3.68 2.04 -11.55
N GLY A 207 4.06 1.62 -12.76
CA GLY A 207 5.45 1.53 -13.20
C GLY A 207 6.12 2.90 -13.25
N LEU A 208 5.44 3.91 -13.80
CA LEU A 208 5.93 5.29 -13.84
C LEU A 208 6.12 5.85 -12.44
N ASP A 209 5.16 5.62 -11.54
CA ASP A 209 5.23 6.03 -10.14
C ASP A 209 6.46 5.43 -9.45
N LEU A 210 6.73 4.13 -9.64
CA LEU A 210 7.93 3.46 -9.11
C LEU A 210 9.24 4.02 -9.72
N LEU A 211 9.21 4.45 -10.97
CA LEU A 211 10.36 5.06 -11.63
C LEU A 211 10.63 6.47 -11.09
N LEU A 212 9.58 7.29 -10.97
CA LEU A 212 9.63 8.65 -10.46
C LEU A 212 10.02 8.70 -8.98
N ALA A 213 9.68 7.67 -8.20
CA ALA A 213 10.04 7.61 -6.79
C ALA A 213 11.56 7.60 -6.53
N ILE A 214 12.43 7.38 -7.53
CA ILE A 214 13.90 7.53 -7.37
C ILE A 214 14.32 9.01 -7.30
N LEU A 215 13.48 9.91 -7.83
CA LEU A 215 13.79 11.32 -7.88
C LEU A 215 14.07 11.83 -6.45
N VAL A 216 15.08 12.69 -6.34
CA VAL A 216 15.47 13.27 -5.07
C VAL A 216 14.50 14.42 -4.77
N ASP A 217 13.71 14.25 -3.72
CA ASP A 217 12.66 15.17 -3.28
C ASP A 217 13.15 16.61 -3.06
N ASP A 218 14.37 16.76 -2.54
CA ASP A 218 14.98 18.04 -2.16
C ASP A 218 15.59 18.84 -3.32
N LYS A 219 15.48 18.35 -4.57
CA LYS A 219 16.02 19.09 -5.71
C LYS A 219 15.03 20.16 -6.16
N PRO A 220 15.48 21.41 -6.36
CA PRO A 220 14.62 22.44 -6.93
C PRO A 220 14.31 22.09 -8.38
N ILE A 221 13.03 22.17 -8.76
CA ILE A 221 12.62 22.02 -10.15
C ILE A 221 12.87 23.35 -10.85
N THR A 222 13.90 23.38 -11.70
CA THR A 222 14.10 24.48 -12.63
C THR A 222 13.60 24.09 -14.01
N LEU A 223 12.82 24.98 -14.63
CA LEU A 223 12.49 24.84 -16.06
C LEU A 223 13.77 24.70 -16.88
N ALA A 224 13.72 23.90 -17.94
CA ALA A 224 14.85 23.74 -18.83
C ALA A 224 15.25 25.11 -19.43
N PRO A 225 16.53 25.32 -19.78
CA PRO A 225 17.01 26.61 -20.29
C PRO A 225 16.36 27.02 -21.62
N ASN A 226 15.76 26.08 -22.34
CA ASN A 226 15.00 26.29 -23.58
C ASN A 226 13.49 26.52 -23.36
N SER A 227 13.01 26.52 -22.11
CA SER A 227 11.60 26.81 -21.83
C SER A 227 11.29 28.29 -22.01
N ALA A 228 10.13 28.61 -22.59
CA ALA A 228 9.64 29.97 -22.64
C ALA A 228 9.43 30.50 -21.20
N ARG A 229 10.16 31.55 -20.83
CA ARG A 229 10.04 32.21 -19.53
C ARG A 229 9.58 33.64 -19.75
N VAL A 230 8.68 34.11 -18.90
CA VAL A 230 8.34 35.53 -18.86
C VAL A 230 9.55 36.30 -18.35
N GLN A 231 9.85 37.46 -18.95
CA GLN A 231 10.96 38.28 -18.48
C GLN A 231 10.70 38.73 -17.03
N PRO A 232 11.70 38.64 -16.12
CA PRO A 232 11.55 39.14 -14.76
C PRO A 232 11.16 40.62 -14.78
N LEU A 233 10.09 40.98 -14.07
CA LEU A 233 9.60 42.36 -13.98
C LEU A 233 10.59 43.30 -13.28
N LEU A 234 11.56 42.74 -12.55
CA LEU A 234 12.60 43.46 -11.83
C LEU A 234 13.94 42.97 -12.36
N VAL A 235 14.47 43.68 -13.35
CA VAL A 235 15.91 43.68 -13.59
C VAL A 235 16.52 44.29 -12.34
N SER A 236 17.38 43.56 -11.64
CA SER A 236 18.11 44.07 -10.48
C SER A 236 18.69 45.45 -10.84
N SER A 237 18.11 46.51 -10.28
CA SER A 237 18.52 47.89 -10.44
C SER A 237 19.87 48.08 -9.76
N SER A 238 20.93 47.58 -10.40
CA SER A 238 22.32 47.75 -9.97
C SER A 238 23.16 48.45 -11.04
N LEU A 239 22.56 48.95 -12.12
CA LEU A 239 23.29 49.59 -13.24
C LEU A 239 22.76 50.96 -13.65
N LEU A 240 21.98 51.65 -12.80
CA LEU A 240 21.59 53.04 -13.07
C LEU A 240 21.74 53.89 -11.81
N GLU A 241 22.99 54.15 -11.43
CA GLU A 241 23.35 55.35 -10.65
C GLU A 241 24.88 55.56 -10.68
N THR A 242 25.41 55.91 -11.85
CA THR A 242 26.70 56.62 -11.96
C THR A 242 26.54 57.77 -12.95
N SER A 243 25.74 58.76 -12.59
CA SER A 243 25.88 60.11 -13.13
C SER A 243 25.18 61.14 -12.24
N GLY A 244 25.99 61.89 -11.48
CA GLY A 244 25.66 63.28 -11.15
C GLY A 244 25.36 63.62 -9.68
N MET A 245 26.39 64.13 -9.02
CA MET A 245 26.36 65.25 -8.05
C MET A 245 26.08 64.98 -6.55
N GLN A 246 27.10 65.29 -5.75
CA GLN A 246 27.08 65.36 -4.28
C GLN A 246 26.25 66.55 -3.74
N HIS A 247 25.43 66.36 -2.69
CA HIS A 247 25.34 67.31 -1.56
C HIS A 247 24.62 66.76 -0.29
N LYS A 248 25.42 66.52 0.77
CA LYS A 248 25.30 66.95 2.19
C LYS A 248 24.05 66.64 3.08
N VAL A 249 24.23 65.66 3.98
CA VAL A 249 24.10 65.58 5.48
C VAL A 249 23.07 66.45 6.27
N ASN A 250 22.53 65.80 7.33
CA ASN A 250 21.66 66.17 8.49
C ASN A 250 20.14 65.95 8.28
N ASP A 251 19.33 65.43 9.21
CA ASP A 251 19.48 65.10 10.65
C ASP A 251 18.41 64.06 11.05
N ALA A 252 18.55 63.48 12.24
CA ALA A 252 17.73 62.41 12.82
C ALA A 252 16.22 62.71 13.00
N SER A 253 15.37 61.67 12.92
CA SER A 253 14.16 61.55 13.76
C SER A 253 13.66 60.10 13.85
N GLU A 254 13.47 59.68 15.10
CA GLU A 254 12.81 58.45 15.53
C GLU A 254 11.33 58.38 15.13
N GLY A 255 10.81 57.16 15.06
CA GLY A 255 9.42 56.82 15.37
C GLY A 255 8.33 57.29 14.40
N ALA A 256 7.96 56.42 13.45
CA ALA A 256 6.64 56.45 12.83
C ALA A 256 6.25 55.06 12.31
N GLU A 257 5.66 54.25 13.20
CA GLU A 257 4.75 53.16 12.83
C GLU A 257 3.47 53.77 12.22
N ASP A 258 3.55 54.34 11.02
CA ASP A 258 2.42 54.55 10.09
C ASP A 258 2.93 55.22 8.80
N ALA A 259 3.89 54.60 8.11
CA ALA A 259 4.28 55.02 6.77
C ALA A 259 3.33 54.38 5.74
N PRO A 260 2.75 55.16 4.80
CA PRO A 260 1.95 54.58 3.71
C PRO A 260 2.83 53.59 2.97
N LEU A 261 2.32 52.39 2.68
CA LEU A 261 3.02 51.32 1.96
C LEU A 261 3.77 51.93 0.77
N THR A 262 5.05 52.25 0.93
CA THR A 262 5.85 52.84 -0.15
C THR A 262 5.92 51.80 -1.25
N PHE A 263 5.82 52.24 -2.50
CA PHE A 263 5.88 51.36 -3.66
C PHE A 263 7.07 50.39 -3.58
N GLU A 264 8.22 50.85 -3.08
CA GLU A 264 9.37 49.99 -2.81
C GLU A 264 9.11 48.89 -1.78
N THR A 265 8.44 49.18 -0.67
CA THR A 265 8.07 48.16 0.33
C THR A 265 7.15 47.10 -0.26
N LEU A 266 6.22 47.50 -1.14
CA LEU A 266 5.34 46.58 -1.86
C LEU A 266 6.13 45.71 -2.85
N VAL A 267 7.04 46.31 -3.63
CA VAL A 267 7.90 45.62 -4.61
C VAL A 267 8.83 44.62 -3.93
N VAL A 268 9.42 44.99 -2.78
CA VAL A 268 10.26 44.09 -1.98
C VAL A 268 9.46 42.92 -1.44
N LYS A 269 8.27 43.16 -0.86
CA LYS A 269 7.36 42.09 -0.42
C LYS A 269 6.94 41.18 -1.56
N HIS A 270 6.61 41.74 -2.72
CA HIS A 270 6.24 40.99 -3.92
C HIS A 270 7.39 40.11 -4.43
N THR A 271 8.62 40.63 -4.42
CA THR A 271 9.83 39.87 -4.81
C THR A 271 10.11 38.73 -3.84
N GLN A 272 9.99 38.97 -2.53
CA GLN A 272 10.14 37.94 -1.51
C GLN A 272 9.08 36.84 -1.65
N PHE A 273 7.83 37.24 -1.94
CA PHE A 273 6.75 36.31 -2.21
C PHE A 273 7.01 35.45 -3.46
N LEU A 274 7.36 36.07 -4.59
CA LEU A 274 7.67 35.35 -5.84
C LEU A 274 8.86 34.41 -5.68
N ASN A 275 9.92 34.83 -4.99
CA ASN A 275 11.07 33.97 -4.71
C ASN A 275 10.68 32.78 -3.83
N SER A 276 9.81 32.98 -2.85
CA SER A 276 9.29 31.90 -2.01
C SER A 276 8.39 30.95 -2.80
N MET A 277 7.53 31.48 -3.66
CA MET A 277 6.59 30.69 -4.48
C MET A 277 7.28 29.95 -5.64
N SER A 278 8.41 30.47 -6.13
CA SER A 278 9.21 29.86 -7.19
C SER A 278 10.02 28.64 -6.76
N LYS A 279 10.17 28.43 -5.43
CA LYS A 279 10.83 27.27 -4.86
C LYS A 279 9.88 26.07 -4.93
N LEU A 280 9.73 25.53 -6.13
CA LEU A 280 9.06 24.25 -6.31
C LEU A 280 10.06 23.12 -6.05
N GLU A 281 9.75 22.30 -5.05
CA GLU A 281 10.49 21.07 -4.77
C GLU A 281 9.88 19.91 -5.53
N VAL A 282 10.71 18.90 -5.84
CA VAL A 282 10.26 17.67 -6.52
C VAL A 282 9.14 16.99 -5.74
N ASN A 283 9.19 17.00 -4.41
CA ASN A 283 8.17 16.43 -3.55
C ASN A 283 6.77 17.03 -3.81
N GLN A 284 6.68 18.36 -3.95
CA GLN A 284 5.40 19.05 -4.18
C GLN A 284 4.76 18.66 -5.51
N LEU A 285 5.57 18.51 -6.56
CA LEU A 285 5.09 18.06 -7.86
C LEU A 285 4.75 16.57 -7.83
N MET A 286 5.58 15.75 -7.17
CA MET A 286 5.38 14.31 -7.08
C MET A 286 4.10 14.00 -6.29
N PHE A 287 3.86 14.62 -5.14
CA PHE A 287 2.59 14.49 -4.42
C PHE A 287 1.40 14.87 -5.29
N SER A 288 1.46 15.98 -6.01
CA SER A 288 0.35 16.39 -6.89
C SER A 288 0.08 15.37 -8.00
N VAL A 289 1.12 14.86 -8.67
CA VAL A 289 0.97 13.88 -9.76
C VAL A 289 0.47 12.52 -9.24
N PHE A 290 0.93 12.10 -8.06
CA PHE A 290 0.54 10.83 -7.46
C PHE A 290 -0.89 10.86 -6.89
N PHE A 291 -1.29 11.97 -6.25
CA PHE A 291 -2.60 12.09 -5.58
C PHE A 291 -3.72 12.70 -6.45
N SER A 292 -3.42 13.52 -7.47
CA SER A 292 -4.46 14.19 -8.27
C SER A 292 -5.13 13.29 -9.33
N VAL A 293 -4.69 12.04 -9.50
CA VAL A 293 -5.19 11.11 -10.53
C VAL A 293 -5.75 9.81 -9.91
N GLN A 294 -6.16 9.86 -8.65
CA GLN A 294 -6.67 8.70 -7.90
C GLN A 294 -8.11 8.92 -7.46
#